data_AF-A0A3Q7U7A0-F1
#
_entry.id   AF-A0A3Q7U7A0-F1
#
_cell.length_a   1.000
_cell.length_b   1.000
_cell.length_c   1.000
_cell.angle_alpha   90.00
_cell.angle_beta   90.00
_cell.angle_gamma   90.00
#
_symmetry.space_group_name_H-M   'P 1'
#
loop_
_entity.id
_entity.type
_entity.pdbx_description
1 polymer ?
#
loop_
_entity_poly.entity_id
_entity_poly.type
_entity_poly.pdbx_seq_one_letter_code
_entity_poly.pdbx_strand_id
1 'polypeptide(L)'
;MSAPPEIKSHGMKFAEEQLLKHGRTQGKGLGQNENSITQALRVTPKQDTHGVGHDPAKEFTDHWWDELFNRTAASLVVEAGQDGVRIKETGRRNHPKPNLLYQKFVKLWSQAGRSGLQTGPESSASDS
;
A
#
# COMPACT_ATOMS: atom_id res chain seq x y z
N MET A 1 -23.90 6.88 37.20
CA MET A 1 -24.24 5.63 36.49
C MET A 1 -23.08 4.66 36.68
N SER A 2 -23.32 3.53 37.34
CA SER A 2 -22.31 2.49 37.59
C SER A 2 -22.22 1.56 36.38
N ALA A 3 -21.02 1.23 35.92
CA ALA A 3 -20.81 0.29 34.83
C ALA A 3 -21.31 -1.13 35.24
N PRO A 4 -21.74 -1.97 34.27
CA PRO A 4 -22.21 -3.32 34.54
C PRO A 4 -21.13 -4.18 35.24
N PRO A 5 -21.50 -5.18 36.07
CA PRO A 5 -20.55 -6.05 36.72
C PRO A 5 -19.81 -6.91 35.68
N GLU A 6 -18.55 -6.56 35.44
CA GLU A 6 -17.66 -7.27 34.52
C GLU A 6 -17.05 -8.50 35.20
N ILE A 7 -17.18 -9.68 34.58
CA ILE A 7 -16.59 -10.93 35.10
C ILE A 7 -15.10 -10.94 34.74
N LYS A 8 -14.26 -10.47 35.67
CA LYS A 8 -12.80 -10.42 35.51
C LYS A 8 -12.18 -11.83 35.49
N SER A 9 -11.26 -12.08 34.55
CA SER A 9 -10.47 -13.32 34.50
C SER A 9 -9.52 -13.44 35.70
N HIS A 10 -9.04 -14.64 36.01
CA HIS A 10 -8.13 -14.87 37.14
C HIS A 10 -6.84 -14.03 37.07
N GLY A 11 -6.22 -13.96 35.89
CA GLY A 11 -5.03 -13.12 35.67
C GLY A 11 -5.31 -11.63 35.85
N MET A 12 -6.50 -11.17 35.44
CA MET A 12 -6.92 -9.78 35.62
C MET A 12 -7.06 -9.42 37.10
N LYS A 13 -7.61 -10.32 37.91
CA LYS A 13 -7.74 -10.15 39.37
C LYS A 13 -6.38 -10.09 40.06
N PHE A 14 -5.48 -11.00 39.73
CA PHE A 14 -4.13 -11.00 40.27
C PHE A 14 -3.38 -9.70 39.95
N ALA A 15 -3.44 -9.24 38.70
CA ALA A 15 -2.80 -8.00 38.28
C ALA A 15 -3.37 -6.78 39.03
N GLU A 16 -4.69 -6.71 39.19
CA GLU A 16 -5.37 -5.64 39.93
C GLU A 16 -4.95 -5.61 41.41
N GLU A 17 -4.89 -6.76 42.08
CA GLU A 17 -4.42 -6.87 43.46
C GLU A 17 -2.97 -6.37 43.63
N GLN A 18 -2.08 -6.71 42.70
CA GLN A 18 -0.69 -6.24 42.74
C GLN A 18 -0.61 -4.72 42.60
N LEU A 19 -1.40 -4.14 41.70
CA LEU A 19 -1.42 -2.69 41.51
C LEU A 19 -1.96 -1.95 42.74
N LEU A 20 -3.03 -2.47 43.35
CA LEU A 20 -3.60 -1.94 44.59
C LEU A 20 -2.60 -2.02 45.74
N LYS A 21 -1.87 -3.14 45.88
CA LYS A 21 -0.82 -3.30 46.90
C LYS A 21 0.28 -2.24 46.79
N HIS A 22 0.60 -1.81 45.57
CA HIS A 22 1.59 -0.76 45.30
C HIS A 22 1.01 0.66 45.26
N GLY A 23 -0.21 0.87 45.80
CA GLY A 23 -0.79 2.19 45.95
C GLY A 23 -1.45 2.75 44.69
N ARG A 24 -1.66 1.93 43.64
CA ARG A 24 -2.47 2.36 42.49
C ARG A 24 -3.92 2.50 42.93
N THR A 25 -4.56 3.58 42.50
CA THR A 25 -5.99 3.83 42.68
C THR A 25 -6.75 3.58 41.37
N GLN A 26 -7.97 3.04 41.47
CA GLN A 26 -8.78 2.72 40.30
C GLN A 26 -9.13 4.00 39.52
N GLY A 27 -8.98 3.94 38.20
CA GLY A 27 -9.29 5.06 37.30
C GLY A 27 -8.17 6.09 37.12
N LYS A 28 -7.11 6.04 37.93
CA LYS A 28 -5.95 6.91 37.81
C LYS A 28 -4.81 6.29 37.00
N GLY A 29 -4.06 7.14 36.32
CA GLY A 29 -2.88 6.76 35.54
C GLY A 29 -1.75 6.32 36.45
N LEU A 30 -0.75 5.66 35.89
CA LEU A 30 0.49 5.33 36.61
C LEU A 30 1.44 6.53 36.70
N GLY A 31 2.47 6.45 37.54
CA GLY A 31 3.50 7.48 37.71
C GLY A 31 3.24 8.45 38.86
N GLN A 32 4.22 9.30 39.17
CA GLN A 32 4.21 10.20 40.32
C GLN A 32 2.99 11.14 40.36
N ASN A 33 2.56 11.63 39.18
CA ASN A 33 1.45 12.58 39.04
C ASN A 33 0.16 11.92 38.54
N GLU A 34 0.12 10.58 38.47
CA GLU A 34 -1.05 9.79 38.03
C GLU A 34 -1.63 10.18 36.64
N ASN A 35 -0.81 10.82 35.80
CA ASN A 35 -1.20 11.40 34.51
C ASN A 35 -0.90 10.48 33.32
N SER A 36 -0.45 9.25 33.57
CA SER A 36 -0.17 8.29 32.50
C SER A 36 -1.46 7.67 31.92
N ILE A 37 -1.30 7.00 30.78
CA ILE A 37 -2.37 6.32 30.05
C ILE A 37 -3.14 5.35 30.96
N THR A 38 -4.46 5.55 31.06
CA THR A 38 -5.36 4.74 31.91
C THR A 38 -6.01 3.57 31.16
N GLN A 39 -6.08 3.65 29.84
CA GLN A 39 -6.71 2.66 28.96
C GLN A 39 -5.70 2.11 27.95
N ALA A 40 -5.80 0.83 27.61
CA ALA A 40 -4.89 0.23 26.65
C ALA A 40 -4.97 0.93 25.29
N LEU A 41 -3.82 1.15 24.65
CA LEU A 41 -3.76 1.64 23.28
C LEU A 41 -4.31 0.57 22.34
N ARG A 42 -5.34 0.93 21.57
CA ARG A 42 -5.90 0.07 20.54
C ARG A 42 -5.14 0.29 19.24
N VAL A 43 -4.41 -0.74 18.80
CA VAL A 43 -3.81 -0.75 17.46
C VAL A 43 -4.80 -1.38 16.49
N THR A 44 -5.00 -0.72 15.35
CA THR A 44 -5.77 -1.30 14.25
C THR A 44 -4.85 -2.24 13.46
N PRO A 45 -5.14 -3.55 13.42
CA PRO A 45 -4.34 -4.48 12.63
C PRO A 45 -4.54 -4.19 11.14
N LYS A 46 -3.44 -4.07 10.41
CA LYS A 46 -3.45 -3.92 8.95
C LYS A 46 -3.32 -5.30 8.31
N GLN A 47 -4.37 -5.74 7.63
CA GLN A 47 -4.42 -7.05 6.96
C GLN A 47 -4.20 -6.95 5.44
N ASP A 48 -4.02 -5.75 4.92
CA ASP A 48 -3.83 -5.48 3.50
C ASP A 48 -2.39 -5.07 3.16
N THR A 49 -2.03 -5.24 1.90
CA THR A 49 -0.70 -4.88 1.37
C THR A 49 -0.65 -3.45 0.81
N HIS A 50 -1.78 -2.75 0.79
CA HIS A 50 -1.89 -1.43 0.20
C HIS A 50 -1.02 -0.40 0.93
N GLY A 51 -0.57 0.63 0.21
CA GLY A 51 0.16 1.76 0.80
C GLY A 51 -0.72 2.59 1.74
N VAL A 52 -0.08 3.42 2.58
CA VAL A 52 -0.80 4.47 3.33
C VAL A 52 -1.36 5.49 2.32
N GLY A 53 -2.64 5.84 2.45
CA GLY A 53 -3.32 6.74 1.50
C GLY A 53 -3.81 6.05 0.23
N HIS A 54 -3.80 4.72 0.16
CA HIS A 54 -4.46 3.98 -0.90
C HIS A 54 -5.97 4.24 -0.87
N ASP A 55 -6.50 4.67 -2.01
CA ASP A 55 -7.93 4.88 -2.22
C ASP A 55 -8.51 3.68 -2.97
N PRO A 56 -9.30 2.80 -2.30
CA PRO A 56 -9.91 1.65 -2.94
C PRO A 56 -10.88 2.04 -4.05
N ALA A 57 -11.50 3.22 -3.98
CA ALA A 57 -12.49 3.67 -4.97
C ALA A 57 -11.84 3.96 -6.33
N LYS A 58 -10.55 4.33 -6.33
CA LYS A 58 -9.80 4.62 -7.56
C LYS A 58 -9.71 3.39 -8.48
N GLU A 59 -9.61 2.19 -7.92
CA GLU A 59 -9.58 0.95 -8.69
C GLU A 59 -10.88 0.70 -9.48
N PHE A 60 -12.00 1.23 -9.00
CA PHE A 60 -13.32 1.06 -9.63
C PHE A 60 -13.75 2.26 -10.47
N THR A 61 -13.09 3.41 -10.33
CA THR A 61 -13.52 4.69 -10.94
C THR A 61 -12.56 5.20 -12.02
N ASP A 62 -11.37 4.61 -12.18
CA ASP A 62 -10.43 4.92 -13.27
C ASP A 62 -10.98 4.42 -14.63
N HIS A 63 -11.82 5.23 -15.28
CA HIS A 63 -12.35 4.96 -16.63
C HIS A 63 -11.35 5.35 -17.72
N TRP A 64 -10.21 4.66 -17.78
CA TRP A 64 -9.17 4.90 -18.80
C TRP A 64 -9.70 4.88 -20.25
N TRP A 65 -10.77 4.12 -20.50
CA TRP A 65 -11.41 4.03 -21.80
C TRP A 65 -12.14 5.33 -22.18
N ASP A 66 -12.73 6.04 -21.21
CA ASP A 66 -13.50 7.27 -21.42
C ASP A 66 -12.55 8.41 -21.78
N GLU A 67 -11.40 8.52 -21.09
CA GLU A 67 -10.35 9.46 -21.47
C GLU A 67 -9.82 9.22 -22.89
N LEU A 68 -9.63 7.95 -23.27
CA LEU A 68 -9.19 7.58 -24.62
C LEU A 68 -10.26 7.91 -25.66
N PHE A 69 -11.52 7.59 -25.37
CA PHE A 69 -12.66 7.88 -26.24
C PHE A 69 -12.81 9.39 -26.43
N ASN A 70 -12.88 10.17 -25.36
CA ASN A 70 -13.04 11.62 -25.41
C ASN A 70 -11.86 12.29 -26.12
N ARG A 71 -10.63 11.83 -25.89
CA ARG A 71 -9.45 12.31 -26.62
C ARG A 71 -9.52 12.01 -28.11
N THR A 72 -9.96 10.80 -28.47
CA THR A 72 -10.06 10.37 -29.87
C THR A 72 -11.18 11.15 -30.57
N ALA A 73 -12.35 11.26 -29.97
CA ALA A 73 -13.49 12.00 -30.50
C ALA A 73 -13.14 13.48 -30.73
N ALA A 74 -12.46 14.12 -29.77
CA ALA A 74 -12.01 15.51 -29.91
C ALA A 74 -10.94 15.70 -31.00
N SER A 75 -10.23 14.65 -31.39
CA SER A 75 -9.18 14.69 -32.42
C SER A 75 -9.71 14.45 -33.83
N LEU A 76 -11.00 14.13 -34.00
CA LEU A 76 -11.61 13.88 -35.31
C LEU A 76 -12.32 15.14 -35.80
N VAL A 77 -11.91 15.67 -36.96
CA VAL A 77 -12.60 16.75 -37.67
C VAL A 77 -13.41 16.14 -38.80
N VAL A 78 -14.72 16.42 -38.79
CA VAL A 78 -15.66 15.97 -39.82
C VAL A 78 -15.96 17.14 -40.75
N GLU A 79 -15.51 17.04 -41.99
CA GLU A 79 -15.82 17.98 -43.07
C GLU A 79 -16.93 17.36 -43.93
N ALA A 80 -18.15 17.92 -43.86
CA ALA A 80 -19.24 17.53 -44.74
C ALA A 80 -19.29 18.47 -45.96
N GLY A 81 -19.09 17.91 -47.16
CA GLY A 81 -19.15 18.63 -48.43
C GLY A 81 -20.25 18.09 -49.36
N GLN A 82 -20.43 18.73 -50.51
CA GLN A 82 -21.43 18.33 -51.52
C GLN A 82 -21.20 16.92 -52.08
N ASP A 83 -19.96 16.39 -52.02
CA ASP A 83 -19.56 15.06 -52.49
C ASP A 83 -19.43 14.01 -51.37
N GLY A 84 -19.91 14.29 -50.16
CA GLY A 84 -19.94 13.36 -49.03
C GLY A 84 -19.16 13.81 -47.79
N VAL A 85 -18.99 12.89 -46.83
CA VAL A 85 -18.39 13.15 -45.51
C VAL A 85 -16.93 12.70 -45.50
N ARG A 86 -16.00 13.61 -45.15
CA ARG A 86 -14.57 13.31 -44.97
C ARG A 86 -14.18 13.50 -43.51
N ILE A 87 -13.51 12.51 -42.93
CA ILE A 87 -13.00 12.54 -41.57
C ILE A 87 -11.48 12.70 -41.61
N LYS A 88 -10.93 13.64 -40.84
CA LYS A 88 -9.48 13.87 -40.70
C LYS A 88 -9.09 13.85 -39.22
N GLU A 89 -8.02 13.16 -38.86
CA GLU A 89 -7.45 13.19 -37.51
C GLU A 89 -6.56 14.43 -37.36
N THR A 90 -6.93 15.36 -36.49
CA THR A 90 -6.16 16.57 -36.16
C THR A 90 -5.51 16.42 -34.79
N GLY A 91 -4.36 15.76 -34.75
CA GLY A 91 -3.58 15.63 -33.52
C GLY A 91 -2.35 14.77 -33.74
N ARG A 92 -1.14 15.32 -33.56
CA ARG A 92 0.06 14.48 -33.53
C ARG A 92 0.05 13.68 -32.24
N ARG A 93 0.08 12.35 -32.35
CA ARG A 93 0.21 11.44 -31.20
C ARG A 93 1.55 11.69 -30.50
N ASN A 94 1.52 12.46 -29.41
CA ASN A 94 2.61 12.47 -28.44
C ASN A 94 2.58 11.13 -27.70
N HIS A 95 3.31 10.17 -28.23
CA HIS A 95 3.65 8.94 -27.56
C HIS A 95 4.63 9.32 -26.44
N PRO A 96 4.26 9.16 -25.16
CA PRO A 96 5.20 9.40 -24.09
C PRO A 96 6.39 8.46 -24.31
N LYS A 97 7.60 9.03 -24.38
CA LYS A 97 8.81 8.23 -24.58
C LYS A 97 8.87 7.19 -23.45
N PRO A 98 9.07 5.91 -23.75
CA PRO A 98 9.08 4.88 -22.73
C PRO A 98 10.16 5.20 -21.70
N ASN A 99 9.84 4.99 -20.41
CA ASN A 99 10.78 5.23 -19.33
C ASN A 99 12.01 4.33 -19.52
N LEU A 100 13.15 4.98 -19.82
CA LEU A 100 14.42 4.33 -20.12
C LEU A 100 14.94 3.50 -18.94
N LEU A 101 14.53 3.77 -17.70
CA LEU A 101 14.98 3.04 -16.51
C LEU A 101 14.45 1.61 -16.49
N TYR A 102 13.15 1.43 -16.73
CA TYR A 102 12.53 0.09 -16.76
C TYR A 102 13.06 -0.74 -17.93
N GLN A 103 13.22 -0.13 -19.11
CA GLN A 103 13.79 -0.83 -20.26
C GLN A 103 15.26 -1.21 -20.07
N LYS A 104 16.06 -0.37 -19.40
CA LYS A 104 17.46 -0.69 -19.06
C LYS A 104 17.52 -1.86 -18.07
N PHE A 105 16.66 -1.88 -17.06
CA PHE A 105 16.58 -2.99 -16.11
C PHE A 105 16.22 -4.30 -16.81
N VAL A 106 15.13 -4.35 -17.59
CA VAL A 106 14.71 -5.58 -18.29
C VAL A 106 15.78 -6.06 -19.29
N LYS A 107 16.46 -5.14 -20.00
CA LYS A 107 17.58 -5.50 -20.89
C LYS A 107 18.78 -6.06 -20.12
N LEU A 108 19.13 -5.47 -18.97
CA LEU A 108 20.24 -5.94 -18.12
C LEU A 108 19.98 -7.37 -17.62
N TRP A 109 18.76 -7.68 -17.19
CA TRP A 109 18.39 -9.03 -16.75
C TRP A 109 18.29 -10.03 -17.90
N SER A 110 17.82 -9.61 -19.07
CA SER A 110 17.85 -10.44 -20.29
C SER A 110 19.27 -10.71 -20.82
N GLN A 111 20.23 -9.85 -20.47
CA GLN A 111 21.65 -10.01 -20.81
C GLN A 111 22.36 -10.87 -19.76
N ALA A 112 22.08 -10.65 -18.47
CA ALA A 112 22.57 -11.48 -17.36
C ALA A 112 22.05 -12.92 -17.43
N GLY A 113 20.84 -13.15 -17.94
CA GLY A 113 20.30 -14.49 -18.19
C GLY A 113 20.94 -15.23 -19.38
N ARG A 114 21.71 -14.53 -20.23
CA ARG A 114 22.50 -15.13 -21.32
C ARG A 114 23.95 -15.40 -20.95
N SER A 115 24.50 -14.65 -20.01
CA SER A 115 25.81 -14.92 -19.41
C SER A 115 25.60 -15.74 -18.14
N GLY A 116 25.58 -17.07 -18.27
CA GLY A 116 25.41 -18.02 -17.18
C GLY A 116 26.19 -17.64 -15.92
N LEU A 117 25.45 -17.47 -14.83
CA LEU A 117 26.00 -17.28 -13.49
C LEU A 117 26.60 -18.62 -13.04
N GLN A 118 27.92 -18.78 -13.24
CA GLN A 118 28.69 -19.81 -12.54
C GLN A 118 29.03 -19.27 -11.15
N THR A 119 28.24 -19.64 -10.15
CA THR A 119 28.59 -19.42 -8.73
C THR A 119 28.76 -20.77 -8.04
N GLY A 120 30.00 -21.01 -7.60
CA GLY A 120 30.30 -22.01 -6.58
C GLY A 120 31.81 -22.11 -6.38
N PRO A 121 32.38 -21.61 -5.27
CA PRO A 121 33.68 -22.08 -4.82
C PRO A 121 33.48 -23.42 -4.10
N GLU A 122 33.97 -24.51 -4.71
CA GLU A 122 34.32 -25.74 -4.00
C GLU A 122 35.47 -25.41 -3.05
N SER A 123 35.23 -25.41 -1.73
CA SER A 123 36.31 -25.58 -0.76
C SER A 123 36.22 -26.99 -0.18
N SER A 124 37.06 -27.86 -0.72
CA SER A 124 37.42 -29.15 -0.14
C SER A 124 38.05 -28.90 1.23
N ALA A 125 37.35 -29.25 2.31
CA ALA A 125 37.94 -29.36 3.64
C ALA A 125 38.13 -30.85 3.93
N SER A 126 39.37 -31.30 3.70
CA SER A 126 39.97 -32.51 4.25
C SER A 126 40.33 -32.28 5.72
N ASP A 127 39.86 -33.15 6.61
CA ASP A 127 40.55 -33.55 7.85
C ASP A 127 39.82 -34.83 8.37
N SER A 128 40.46 -35.99 8.28
CA SER A 128 41.22 -36.70 9.33
C SER A 128 40.34 -37.59 10.22
#